data_AF-A0A2V8GJW7-F1
#
_entry.id   AF-A0A2V8GJW7-F1
#
_cell.length_a   1.000
_cell.length_b   1.000
_cell.length_c   1.000
_cell.angle_alpha   90.00
_cell.angle_beta   90.00
_cell.angle_gamma   90.00
#
_symmetry.space_group_name_H-M   'P 1'
#
loop_
_entity.id
_entity.type
_entity.pdbx_description
1 polymer ?
#
loop_
_entity_poly.entity_id
_entity_poly.type
_entity_poly.pdbx_seq_one_letter_code
_entity_poly.pdbx_strand_id
1 'polypeptide(L)'
;MVPLDGRPHPASNVKLWMGDSRGHWEGKTLVVDTTNLNAKSRLDVIGDFYSENAHIVEKFIFVDDKTMTYEATITDPTVFTRPWTLRIPQRRMPDDEFWEFACHEGNLDPGVVDEQIQKR
;
A
#
# COMPACT_ATOMS: atom_id res chain seq x y z
N MET A 1 3.54 11.29 5.66
CA MET A 1 2.57 11.71 6.70
C MET A 1 1.23 11.94 6.01
N VAL A 2 0.10 11.59 6.64
CA VAL A 2 -1.25 11.76 6.06
C VAL A 2 -2.04 12.77 6.91
N PRO A 3 -2.17 14.05 6.48
CA PRO A 3 -2.97 15.04 7.20
C PRO A 3 -4.47 14.73 7.11
N LEU A 4 -5.19 14.94 8.23
CA LEU A 4 -6.62 14.66 8.38
C LEU A 4 -7.49 15.92 8.58
N ASP A 5 -6.89 17.09 8.39
CA ASP A 5 -7.51 18.39 8.71
C ASP A 5 -8.26 19.03 7.54
N GLY A 6 -8.50 18.27 6.47
CA GLY A 6 -9.27 18.71 5.30
C GLY A 6 -8.56 19.74 4.42
N ARG A 7 -7.27 20.03 4.65
CA ARG A 7 -6.51 20.92 3.77
C ARG A 7 -6.39 20.30 2.36
N PRO A 8 -6.43 21.11 1.29
CA PRO A 8 -6.31 20.60 -0.07
C PRO A 8 -4.89 20.09 -0.36
N HIS A 9 -4.77 19.28 -1.41
CA HIS A 9 -3.49 18.98 -2.03
C HIS A 9 -2.80 20.25 -2.53
N PRO A 10 -1.45 20.26 -2.61
CA PRO A 10 -0.73 21.32 -3.29
C PRO A 10 -1.06 21.32 -4.79
N ALA A 11 -0.66 22.38 -5.48
CA ALA A 11 -0.84 22.48 -6.93
C ALA A 11 -0.23 21.26 -7.65
N SER A 12 -0.88 20.79 -8.72
CA SER A 12 -0.56 19.52 -9.41
C SER A 12 0.85 19.47 -10.04
N ASN A 13 1.50 20.63 -10.22
CA ASN A 13 2.87 20.76 -10.69
C ASN A 13 3.92 20.48 -9.60
N VAL A 14 3.52 20.43 -8.33
CA VAL A 14 4.38 19.97 -7.24
C VAL A 14 4.41 18.44 -7.29
N LYS A 15 5.57 17.84 -7.54
CA LYS A 15 5.74 16.39 -7.61
C LYS A 15 6.64 15.88 -6.49
N LEU A 16 6.16 14.91 -5.72
CA LEU A 16 6.80 14.32 -4.54
C LEU A 16 7.13 12.85 -4.77
N TRP A 17 8.12 12.34 -4.02
CA TRP A 17 8.62 10.97 -4.19
C TRP A 17 7.58 9.89 -3.93
N MET A 18 6.78 10.08 -2.89
CA MET A 18 5.66 9.18 -2.51
C MET A 18 4.30 9.86 -2.71
N GLY A 19 4.26 10.96 -3.46
CA GLY A 19 3.07 11.79 -3.60
C GLY A 19 2.73 12.62 -2.36
N ASP A 20 1.57 13.26 -2.41
CA ASP A 20 0.94 13.98 -1.31
C ASP A 20 -0.37 13.27 -0.94
N SER A 21 -0.49 12.85 0.31
CA SER A 21 -1.66 12.13 0.81
C SER A 21 -2.56 13.02 1.66
N ARG A 22 -3.88 12.85 1.56
CA ARG A 22 -4.90 13.48 2.42
C ARG A 22 -5.85 12.41 2.92
N GLY A 23 -6.13 12.43 4.21
CA GLY A 23 -7.04 11.46 4.80
C GLY A 23 -8.32 12.10 5.33
N HIS A 24 -9.40 11.34 5.32
CA HIS A 24 -10.63 11.66 6.03
C HIS A 24 -11.35 10.40 6.47
N TRP A 25 -12.20 10.53 7.49
CA TRP A 25 -12.97 9.41 8.01
C TRP A 25 -14.37 9.36 7.38
N GLU A 26 -14.76 8.16 6.94
CA GLU A 26 -16.11 7.80 6.51
C GLU A 26 -16.61 6.66 7.40
N GLY A 27 -17.24 7.03 8.52
CA GLY A 27 -17.65 6.06 9.54
C GLY A 27 -16.44 5.31 10.12
N LYS A 28 -16.33 4.01 9.79
CA LYS A 28 -15.25 3.13 10.24
C LYS A 28 -14.10 2.97 9.24
N THR A 29 -14.10 3.79 8.20
CA THR A 29 -13.11 3.74 7.12
C THR A 29 -12.27 5.00 7.14
N LEU A 30 -10.94 4.86 7.23
CA LEU A 30 -10.03 5.94 6.88
C LEU A 30 -9.79 5.86 5.37
N VAL A 31 -10.26 6.87 4.64
CA VAL A 31 -9.99 7.03 3.21
C VAL A 31 -8.76 7.92 3.09
N VAL A 32 -7.80 7.50 2.25
CA VAL A 32 -6.60 8.28 1.94
C VAL A 32 -6.52 8.48 0.43
N ASP A 33 -6.54 9.75 0.03
CA ASP A 33 -6.37 10.20 -1.35
C ASP A 33 -4.92 10.61 -1.56
N THR A 34 -4.23 10.00 -2.53
CA THR A 34 -2.82 10.27 -2.83
C THR A 34 -2.65 10.68 -4.29
N THR A 35 -2.08 11.87 -4.51
CA THR A 35 -1.77 12.46 -5.81
C THR A 35 -0.34 13.02 -5.83
N ASN A 36 0.00 13.90 -6.79
CA ASN A 36 1.28 14.61 -6.84
C ASN A 36 2.53 13.69 -6.89
N LEU A 37 2.41 12.51 -7.50
CA LEU A 37 3.49 11.52 -7.62
C LEU A 37 4.51 11.91 -8.70
N ASN A 38 5.81 11.68 -8.46
CA ASN A 38 6.89 11.98 -9.40
C ASN A 38 7.33 10.80 -10.29
N ALA A 39 6.64 9.65 -10.21
CA ALA A 39 6.93 8.42 -10.96
C ALA A 39 8.34 7.81 -10.78
N LYS A 40 9.11 8.24 -9.77
CA LYS A 40 10.47 7.72 -9.53
C LYS A 40 10.50 6.53 -8.58
N SER A 41 9.48 6.36 -7.74
CA SER A 41 9.35 5.14 -6.93
C SER A 41 8.82 3.98 -7.78
N ARG A 42 8.86 2.78 -7.21
CA ARG A 42 8.13 1.63 -7.74
C ARG A 42 6.77 1.51 -7.06
N LEU A 43 5.83 0.86 -7.75
CA LEU A 43 4.51 0.55 -7.25
C LEU A 43 4.56 -0.60 -6.24
N ASP A 44 5.42 -1.58 -6.50
CA ASP A 44 5.60 -2.75 -5.65
C ASP A 44 7.06 -3.21 -5.58
N VAL A 45 7.27 -4.32 -4.87
CA VAL A 45 8.59 -4.92 -4.61
C VAL A 45 9.16 -5.70 -5.80
N ILE A 46 8.34 -6.10 -6.78
CA ILE A 46 8.78 -6.83 -7.97
C ILE A 46 9.12 -5.91 -9.14
N GLY A 47 8.82 -4.61 -9.00
CA GLY A 47 9.28 -3.57 -9.91
C GLY A 47 8.19 -3.02 -10.82
N ASP A 48 6.91 -3.25 -10.51
CA ASP A 48 5.81 -2.58 -11.21
C ASP A 48 5.93 -1.05 -11.01
N PHE A 49 5.36 -0.30 -11.94
CA PHE A 49 5.50 1.15 -11.96
C PHE A 49 4.18 1.86 -12.22
N TYR A 50 4.18 3.14 -11.89
CA TYR A 50 3.11 4.10 -12.16
C TYR A 50 3.75 5.38 -12.72
N SER A 51 2.95 6.20 -13.41
CA SER A 51 3.34 7.49 -13.96
C SER A 51 2.97 8.65 -13.04
N GLU A 52 3.36 9.88 -13.41
CA GLU A 52 3.00 11.08 -12.64
C GLU A 52 1.49 11.41 -12.67
N ASN A 53 0.74 10.70 -13.51
CA ASN A 53 -0.71 10.80 -13.67
C ASN A 53 -1.45 9.78 -12.79
N ALA A 54 -0.74 9.00 -11.97
CA ALA A 54 -1.35 8.09 -11.03
C ALA A 54 -2.11 8.84 -9.93
N HIS A 55 -3.28 8.30 -9.61
CA HIS A 55 -4.11 8.68 -8.47
C HIS A 55 -4.43 7.41 -7.69
N ILE A 56 -4.13 7.42 -6.40
CA ILE A 56 -4.28 6.26 -5.54
C ILE A 56 -5.28 6.63 -4.44
N VAL A 57 -6.34 5.83 -4.32
CA VAL A 57 -7.30 5.96 -3.23
C VAL A 57 -7.23 4.70 -2.39
N GLU A 58 -6.72 4.84 -1.18
CA GLU A 58 -6.61 3.79 -0.18
C GLU A 58 -7.78 3.87 0.81
N LYS A 59 -8.26 2.71 1.25
CA LYS A 59 -9.30 2.58 2.26
C LYS A 59 -8.86 1.60 3.32
N PHE A 60 -8.69 2.09 4.54
CA PHE A 60 -8.45 1.29 5.73
C PHE A 60 -9.78 1.09 6.45
N ILE A 61 -10.41 -0.05 6.22
CA ILE A 61 -11.75 -0.37 6.69
C ILE A 61 -11.64 -1.19 7.97
N PHE A 62 -11.87 -0.56 9.13
CA PHE A 62 -11.85 -1.23 10.42
C PHE A 62 -13.15 -2.03 10.58
N VAL A 63 -13.06 -3.36 10.46
CA VAL A 63 -14.23 -4.24 10.56
C VAL A 63 -14.66 -4.38 12.01
N ASP A 64 -13.69 -4.61 12.90
CA ASP A 64 -13.78 -4.72 14.36
C ASP A 64 -12.42 -4.32 15.00
N ASP A 65 -12.23 -4.62 16.28
CA ASP A 65 -11.03 -4.27 17.07
C ASP A 65 -9.76 -5.06 16.66
N LYS A 66 -9.93 -6.12 15.87
CA LYS A 66 -8.89 -7.08 15.51
C LYS A 66 -8.77 -7.32 14.01
N THR A 67 -9.68 -6.78 13.20
CA THR A 67 -9.74 -7.07 11.77
C THR A 67 -9.91 -5.79 10.98
N MET A 68 -9.08 -5.63 9.95
CA MET A 68 -9.14 -4.52 9.02
C MET A 68 -9.11 -5.06 7.59
N THR A 69 -9.85 -4.44 6.68
CA THR A 69 -9.64 -4.66 5.24
C THR A 69 -8.94 -3.43 4.68
N TYR A 70 -7.80 -3.64 4.02
CA TYR A 70 -7.12 -2.63 3.24
C TYR A 70 -7.52 -2.77 1.77
N GLU A 71 -8.00 -1.69 1.16
CA GLU A 71 -8.24 -1.60 -0.28
C GLU A 71 -7.41 -0.46 -0.84
N ALA A 72 -6.81 -0.66 -2.01
CA ALA A 72 -6.18 0.42 -2.76
C ALA A 72 -6.65 0.35 -4.20
N THR A 73 -7.25 1.45 -4.67
CA THR A 73 -7.63 1.62 -6.07
C THR A 73 -6.59 2.50 -6.75
N ILE A 74 -5.94 1.96 -7.77
CA ILE A 74 -4.94 2.67 -8.55
C ILE A 74 -5.58 3.06 -9.88
N THR A 75 -5.56 4.36 -10.18
CA THR A 75 -5.96 4.91 -11.47
C THR A 75 -4.77 5.57 -12.12
N ASP A 76 -4.31 5.02 -13.24
CA ASP A 76 -3.27 5.65 -14.05
C ASP A 76 -3.56 5.37 -15.53
N PRO A 77 -4.13 6.33 -16.28
CA PRO A 77 -4.46 6.13 -17.70
C PRO A 77 -3.23 6.08 -18.62
N THR A 78 -2.04 6.42 -18.11
CA THR A 78 -0.80 6.37 -18.88
C THR A 78 -0.18 4.97 -18.85
N VAL A 79 -0.37 4.24 -17.75
CA VAL A 79 0.23 2.91 -17.54
C VAL A 79 -0.81 1.79 -17.64
N PHE A 80 -2.01 1.99 -17.09
CA PHE A 80 -3.05 0.96 -17.00
C PHE A 80 -4.23 1.28 -17.93
N THR A 81 -4.81 0.22 -18.53
CA THR A 81 -5.96 0.34 -19.44
C THR A 81 -7.27 0.67 -18.71
N ARG A 82 -7.33 0.43 -17.41
CA ARG A 82 -8.46 0.76 -16.53
C ARG A 82 -7.99 0.82 -15.07
N PRO A 83 -8.73 1.52 -14.19
CA PRO A 83 -8.53 1.41 -12.76
C PRO A 83 -8.64 -0.04 -12.28
N TRP A 84 -7.86 -0.36 -11.26
CA TRP A 84 -7.92 -1.66 -10.60
C TRP A 84 -7.74 -1.49 -9.09
N THR A 85 -8.27 -2.46 -8.35
CA THR A 85 -8.32 -2.42 -6.89
C THR A 85 -7.73 -3.70 -6.33
N LEU A 86 -6.75 -3.57 -5.43
CA LEU A 86 -6.33 -4.66 -4.54
C LEU A 86 -7.13 -4.62 -3.25
N ARG A 87 -7.32 -5.78 -2.64
CA ARG A 87 -8.03 -5.93 -1.37
C ARG A 87 -7.32 -6.96 -0.50
N ILE A 88 -6.88 -6.53 0.67
CA ILE A 88 -6.10 -7.34 1.60
C ILE A 88 -6.82 -7.34 2.95
N PRO A 89 -7.48 -8.44 3.34
CA PRO A 89 -7.94 -8.61 4.70
C PRO A 89 -6.73 -8.83 5.62
N GLN A 90 -6.69 -8.10 6.72
CA GLN A 90 -5.67 -8.17 7.74
C GLN A 90 -6.30 -8.45 9.09
N ARG A 91 -5.63 -9.29 9.87
CA ARG A 91 -5.96 -9.57 11.26
C ARG A 91 -4.82 -9.06 12.14
N ARG A 92 -5.18 -8.49 13.27
CA ARG A 92 -4.23 -8.06 14.31
C ARG A 92 -3.52 -9.28 14.86
N MET A 93 -2.19 -9.26 14.81
CA MET A 93 -1.32 -10.29 15.35
C MET A 93 -0.50 -9.63 16.48
N PRO A 94 -0.99 -9.66 17.74
CA PRO A 94 -0.41 -8.89 18.84
C PRO A 94 0.97 -9.41 19.26
N ASP A 95 1.26 -10.68 18.98
CA ASP A 95 2.52 -11.35 19.32
C ASP A 95 3.51 -11.40 18.13
N ASP A 96 3.12 -10.86 16.97
CA ASP A 96 4.00 -10.75 15.80
C ASP A 96 4.76 -9.42 15.82
N GLU A 97 6.06 -9.49 15.55
CA GLU A 97 6.92 -8.34 15.34
C GLU A 97 7.18 -8.12 13.85
N PHE A 98 7.22 -6.86 13.42
CA PHE A 98 7.56 -6.52 12.06
C PHE A 98 9.08 -6.61 11.87
N TRP A 99 9.54 -7.78 11.44
CA TRP A 99 10.95 -8.03 11.17
C TRP A 99 11.43 -7.31 9.90
N GLU A 100 12.73 -7.03 9.83
CA GLU A 100 13.38 -6.58 8.61
C GLU A 100 13.18 -7.62 7.50
N PHE A 101 12.66 -7.18 6.35
CA PHE A 101 12.67 -8.00 5.14
C PHE A 101 14.04 -7.85 4.45
N ALA A 102 14.99 -8.71 4.83
CA ALA A 102 16.27 -8.82 4.15
C ALA A 102 16.21 -9.96 3.14
N CYS A 103 16.31 -9.64 1.84
CA CYS A 103 16.55 -10.65 0.80
C CYS A 103 17.91 -11.30 1.07
N HIS A 104 17.92 -12.45 1.75
CA HIS A 104 19.11 -13.27 1.88
C HIS A 104 19.32 -14.08 0.60
N GLU A 105 20.58 -14.21 0.19
CA GLU A 105 20.96 -15.12 -0.89
C GLU A 105 20.49 -16.54 -0.52
N GLY A 106 19.58 -17.11 -1.32
CA GLY A 106 18.97 -18.42 -1.06
C GLY A 106 17.56 -18.41 -0.42
N ASN A 107 16.83 -17.29 -0.44
CA ASN A 107 15.42 -17.27 -0.02
C ASN A 107 14.59 -18.30 -0.79
N LEU A 108 14.04 -19.28 -0.06
CA LEU A 108 13.11 -20.29 -0.55
C LEU A 108 11.72 -19.99 0.04
N ASP A 109 10.67 -20.45 -0.65
CA ASP A 109 9.29 -20.37 -0.14
C ASP A 109 9.21 -20.99 1.26
N PRO A 110 8.48 -20.38 2.23
CA PRO A 110 8.31 -20.91 3.57
C PRO A 110 7.91 -22.39 3.62
N GLY A 111 7.10 -22.87 2.66
CA GLY A 111 6.70 -24.27 2.57
C GLY A 111 7.86 -25.24 2.28
N VAL A 112 8.97 -24.76 1.72
CA VAL A 112 10.19 -25.54 1.45
C VAL A 112 11.08 -25.62 2.69
N VAL A 113 11.00 -24.64 3.60
CA VAL A 113 11.82 -24.58 4.81
C VAL A 113 11.34 -25.62 5.85
N ASP A 114 10.02 -25.82 5.97
CA ASP A 114 9.43 -26.81 6.89
C ASP A 114 9.88 -28.26 6.57
N GLU A 115 10.01 -28.62 5.30
CA GLU A 115 10.51 -29.95 4.90
C GLU A 115 11.99 -30.16 5.22
N GLN A 116 12.80 -29.10 5.30
CA GLN A 116 14.23 -29.20 5.59
C GLN A 116 14.52 -29.26 7.09
N ILE A 117 13.68 -28.64 7.92
CA ILE A 117 13.80 -28.71 9.39
C ILE A 117 13.40 -30.11 9.89
N GLN A 118 12.38 -30.75 9.30
CA GLN A 118 11.97 -32.12 9.68
C GLN A 118 12.94 -33.23 9.25
N LYS A 119 13.88 -32.94 8.35
CA LYS A 119 14.90 -33.90 7.88
C LYS A 119 16.23 -33.82 8.61
N ARG A 120 16.30 -33.10 9.74
CA ARG A 120 17.46 -33.05 10.64
C ARG A 120 17.17 -33.74 11.96
#